data_AF-A0A8C5DD65-F1
#
_entry.id   AF-A0A8C5DD65-F1
#
_cell.length_a   1.000
_cell.length_b   1.000
_cell.length_c   1.000
_cell.angle_alpha   90.00
_cell.angle_beta   90.00
_cell.angle_gamma   90.00
#
_symmetry.space_group_name_H-M   'P 1'
#
loop_
_entity.id
_entity.type
_entity.pdbx_description
1 polymer ?
#
loop_
_entity_poly.entity_id
_entity_poly.type
_entity_poly.pdbx_seq_one_letter_code
_entity_poly.pdbx_strand_id
1 'polypeptide(L)'
;ISITVVYPAVQEVAVVCSKAEDFHRRRNTMVDLVSNVHAGLPHPLPLGKCSQILGDYLYFHYGCDGVDDRGWGCGYRTIQSVASWLCSRDGAASQKNQVSPAPSLPHIQQALVTMGDKPGSFRGSRGWVGSFEASLVLDFFYGVPCKVVHVRGGELQRVAVPELHEHFDTRGSPVMMGGDRDNSSKCVVGVCTGEEDSYVLVVDPHYYGPKPDRAELQRRGWVGWRKLSSLDQTSFYNMCLPQTADVNTD
;
A
#
# COMPACT_ATOMS: atom_id res chain seq x y z
N ILE A 1 17.28 13.37 8.92
CA ILE A 1 18.22 12.23 9.08
C ILE A 1 17.75 11.18 8.09
N SER A 2 18.37 11.09 6.91
CA SER A 2 18.08 10.04 5.95
C SER A 2 18.87 8.80 6.36
N ILE A 3 18.18 7.72 6.68
CA ILE A 3 18.81 6.43 6.98
C ILE A 3 18.87 5.66 5.66
N THR A 4 20.04 5.62 5.04
CA THR A 4 20.30 4.73 3.91
C THR A 4 20.70 3.37 4.49
N VAL A 5 19.85 2.36 4.34
CA VAL A 5 20.17 0.98 4.69
C VAL A 5 21.01 0.39 3.58
N VAL A 6 22.28 0.09 3.87
CA VAL A 6 23.19 -0.57 2.92
C VAL A 6 23.06 -2.08 3.14
N TYR A 7 22.45 -2.78 2.19
CA TYR A 7 22.40 -4.24 2.21
C TYR A 7 23.73 -4.84 1.69
N PRO A 8 24.22 -5.94 2.28
CA PRO A 8 25.31 -6.70 1.66
C PRO A 8 24.86 -7.26 0.30
N ALA A 9 25.79 -7.29 -0.65
CA ALA A 9 25.55 -7.78 -2.01
C ALA A 9 24.96 -9.20 -1.99
N VAL A 10 23.78 -9.36 -2.60
CA VAL A 10 23.13 -10.66 -2.74
C VAL A 10 23.92 -11.48 -3.75
N GLN A 11 24.71 -12.44 -3.27
CA GLN A 11 25.29 -13.48 -4.11
C GLN A 11 24.16 -14.32 -4.70
N GLU A 12 24.24 -14.55 -6.02
CA GLU A 12 23.31 -15.33 -6.83
C GLU A 12 22.86 -16.62 -6.14
N VAL A 13 21.57 -16.70 -5.79
CA VAL A 13 20.93 -17.98 -5.45
C VAL A 13 20.37 -18.57 -6.73
N ALA A 14 21.26 -19.12 -7.55
CA ALA A 14 20.91 -20.04 -8.61
C ALA A 14 21.06 -21.48 -8.11
N VAL A 15 20.08 -22.32 -8.46
CA VAL A 15 20.10 -23.79 -8.40
C VAL A 15 19.81 -24.43 -7.03
N VAL A 16 18.52 -24.69 -6.75
CA VAL A 16 18.03 -26.06 -6.49
C VAL A 16 16.60 -26.18 -7.04
N CYS A 17 16.45 -26.48 -8.33
CA CYS A 17 15.18 -26.93 -8.90
C CYS A 17 15.44 -28.20 -9.71
N SER A 18 15.31 -29.37 -9.06
CA SER A 18 15.32 -30.65 -9.79
C SER A 18 14.46 -31.75 -9.17
N LYS A 19 13.54 -31.46 -8.24
CA LYS A 19 12.59 -32.47 -7.70
C LYS A 19 11.19 -31.94 -7.36
N ALA A 20 10.65 -31.01 -8.15
CA ALA A 20 9.30 -30.46 -7.94
C ALA A 20 8.35 -30.64 -9.15
N GLU A 21 8.62 -31.64 -10.00
CA GLU A 21 7.80 -31.88 -11.21
C GLU A 21 6.45 -32.55 -10.93
N ASP A 22 6.20 -33.06 -9.71
CA ASP A 22 4.93 -33.75 -9.38
C ASP A 22 3.88 -32.92 -8.62
N PHE A 23 4.06 -31.60 -8.50
CA PHE A 23 3.05 -30.70 -7.87
C PHE A 23 2.53 -29.59 -8.78
N HIS A 24 2.79 -29.69 -10.09
CA HIS A 24 2.46 -28.68 -11.11
C HIS A 24 1.00 -28.73 -11.62
N ARG A 25 0.03 -29.02 -10.75
CA ARG A 25 -1.41 -29.00 -11.13
C ARG A 25 -2.32 -28.27 -10.15
N ARG A 26 -1.83 -27.23 -9.47
CA ARG A 26 -2.68 -26.19 -8.89
C ARG A 26 -2.64 -24.98 -9.82
N ARG A 27 -3.78 -24.66 -10.42
CA ARG A 27 -3.95 -23.53 -11.34
C ARG A 27 -3.35 -22.28 -10.70
N ASN A 28 -2.36 -21.70 -11.36
CA ASN A 28 -1.81 -20.40 -11.03
C ASN A 28 -2.84 -19.36 -11.48
N THR A 29 -3.93 -19.22 -10.73
CA THR A 29 -4.98 -18.23 -11.02
C THR A 29 -4.43 -16.87 -10.63
N MET A 30 -4.13 -16.03 -11.61
CA MET A 30 -3.96 -14.59 -11.36
C MET A 30 -5.15 -14.12 -10.54
N VAL A 31 -4.88 -13.42 -9.43
CA VAL A 31 -5.93 -12.90 -8.57
C VAL A 31 -6.69 -11.84 -9.37
N ASP A 32 -7.96 -12.12 -9.66
CA ASP A 32 -8.82 -11.26 -10.46
C ASP A 32 -9.32 -10.07 -9.61
N LEU A 33 -8.48 -9.03 -9.50
CA LEU A 33 -8.72 -7.84 -8.68
C LEU A 33 -9.29 -6.69 -9.50
N VAL A 34 -9.96 -5.76 -8.81
CA VAL A 34 -10.50 -4.54 -9.42
C VAL A 34 -9.42 -3.46 -9.42
N SER A 35 -9.24 -2.77 -10.55
CA SER A 35 -8.34 -1.64 -10.65
C SER A 35 -9.03 -0.30 -10.36
N ASN A 36 -8.25 0.66 -9.84
CA ASN A 36 -8.62 2.06 -9.67
C ASN A 36 -10.02 2.24 -9.08
N VAL A 37 -10.27 1.57 -7.96
CA VAL A 37 -11.59 1.54 -7.30
C VAL A 37 -12.09 2.91 -6.84
N HIS A 38 -11.18 3.90 -6.79
CA HIS A 38 -11.46 5.30 -6.49
C HIS A 38 -12.02 6.10 -7.68
N ALA A 39 -11.84 5.63 -8.93
CA ALA A 39 -12.20 6.40 -10.11
C ALA A 39 -13.71 6.60 -10.24
N GLY A 40 -14.12 7.80 -10.66
CA GLY A 40 -15.54 8.17 -10.82
C GLY A 40 -16.24 8.62 -9.54
N LEU A 41 -15.55 8.63 -8.38
CA LEU A 41 -16.09 9.27 -7.19
C LEU A 41 -16.28 10.78 -7.41
N PRO A 42 -17.37 11.38 -6.90
CA PRO A 42 -17.57 12.82 -6.98
C PRO A 42 -16.49 13.56 -6.18
N HIS A 43 -16.14 14.76 -6.63
CA HIS A 43 -15.26 15.65 -5.87
C HIS A 43 -15.91 16.00 -4.53
N PRO A 44 -15.16 15.93 -3.40
CA PRO A 44 -15.71 16.23 -2.09
C PRO A 44 -15.94 17.73 -1.90
N LEU A 45 -15.20 18.55 -2.67
CA LEU A 45 -15.15 19.99 -2.61
C LEU A 45 -15.01 20.55 -4.03
N PRO A 46 -16.08 21.07 -4.67
CA PRO A 46 -16.03 21.53 -6.06
C PRO A 46 -15.02 22.65 -6.36
N LEU A 47 -14.69 23.48 -5.37
CA LEU A 47 -13.72 24.57 -5.48
C LEU A 47 -12.40 24.30 -4.74
N GLY A 48 -12.25 23.11 -4.13
CA GLY A 48 -11.06 22.76 -3.36
C GLY A 48 -9.88 22.34 -4.24
N LYS A 49 -8.64 22.54 -3.75
CA LYS A 49 -7.46 21.94 -4.37
C LYS A 49 -7.49 20.45 -4.08
N CYS A 50 -7.56 19.60 -5.10
CA CYS A 50 -7.40 18.16 -4.93
C CYS A 50 -6.11 17.68 -5.64
N SER A 51 -5.35 16.81 -4.97
CA SER A 51 -4.21 16.08 -5.53
C SER A 51 -4.46 14.59 -5.35
N GLN A 52 -4.21 13.78 -6.39
CA GLN A 52 -4.49 12.35 -6.40
C GLN A 52 -3.32 11.59 -7.01
N ILE A 53 -3.33 10.27 -6.85
CA ILE A 53 -2.35 9.42 -7.51
C ILE A 53 -2.41 9.57 -9.04
N LEU A 54 -1.31 9.21 -9.71
CA LEU A 54 -1.23 9.11 -11.16
C LEU A 54 -0.90 7.67 -11.55
N GLY A 55 -1.67 7.06 -12.46
CA GLY A 55 -1.48 5.68 -12.90
C GLY A 55 -2.35 4.67 -12.15
N ASP A 56 -2.17 3.39 -12.50
CA ASP A 56 -3.10 2.33 -12.13
C ASP A 56 -2.63 1.52 -10.91
N TYR A 57 -3.56 1.08 -10.07
CA TYR A 57 -3.30 0.13 -9.01
C TYR A 57 -4.45 -0.88 -8.86
N LEU A 58 -4.17 -1.99 -8.18
CA LEU A 58 -5.14 -3.03 -7.86
C LEU A 58 -5.60 -2.93 -6.40
N TYR A 59 -6.89 -3.17 -6.19
CA TYR A 59 -7.49 -3.21 -4.86
C TYR A 59 -7.26 -4.56 -4.19
N PHE A 60 -6.24 -4.64 -3.32
CA PHE A 60 -6.02 -5.78 -2.45
C PHE A 60 -6.79 -5.59 -1.15
N HIS A 61 -7.45 -6.66 -0.71
CA HIS A 61 -8.32 -6.66 0.47
C HIS A 61 -8.30 -8.02 1.15
N TYR A 62 -8.92 -8.15 2.32
CA TYR A 62 -8.97 -9.42 3.04
C TYR A 62 -9.48 -10.57 2.18
N GLY A 63 -8.80 -11.72 2.26
CA GLY A 63 -9.20 -12.95 1.59
C GLY A 63 -9.01 -12.98 0.08
N CYS A 64 -8.52 -11.90 -0.55
CA CYS A 64 -8.56 -11.78 -2.01
C CYS A 64 -7.73 -12.85 -2.73
N ASP A 65 -6.67 -13.36 -2.10
CA ASP A 65 -5.79 -14.42 -2.62
C ASP A 65 -6.04 -15.80 -1.96
N GLY A 66 -7.17 -15.96 -1.28
CA GLY A 66 -7.57 -17.21 -0.61
C GLY A 66 -7.00 -17.40 0.80
N VAL A 67 -6.16 -16.49 1.30
CA VAL A 67 -5.70 -16.49 2.69
C VAL A 67 -6.69 -15.73 3.57
N ASP A 68 -7.24 -16.37 4.61
CA ASP A 68 -8.06 -15.67 5.61
C ASP A 68 -7.19 -14.84 6.56
N ASP A 69 -7.01 -13.58 6.18
CA ASP A 69 -6.18 -12.61 6.88
C ASP A 69 -6.98 -11.54 7.63
N ARG A 70 -8.28 -11.79 7.85
CA ARG A 70 -9.15 -10.87 8.61
C ARG A 70 -8.61 -10.60 10.00
N GLY A 71 -8.59 -9.32 10.40
CA GLY A 71 -8.12 -8.88 11.71
C GLY A 71 -6.60 -8.79 11.85
N TRP A 72 -5.82 -9.12 10.81
CA TRP A 72 -4.36 -8.98 10.88
C TRP A 72 -3.64 -8.62 9.59
N GLY A 73 -4.28 -8.81 8.44
CA GLY A 73 -3.68 -8.66 7.13
C GLY A 73 -3.71 -7.25 6.52
N CYS A 74 -4.36 -6.27 7.16
CA CYS A 74 -4.70 -5.01 6.48
C CYS A 74 -3.46 -4.26 5.99
N GLY A 75 -2.41 -4.22 6.81
CA GLY A 75 -1.11 -3.67 6.44
C GLY A 75 -0.50 -4.36 5.22
N TYR A 76 -0.56 -5.69 5.16
CA TYR A 76 -0.10 -6.46 4.01
C TYR A 76 -0.89 -6.14 2.75
N ARG A 77 -2.22 -6.05 2.84
CA ARG A 77 -3.08 -5.71 1.69
C ARG A 77 -2.83 -4.30 1.19
N THR A 78 -2.57 -3.37 2.10
CA THR A 78 -2.20 -1.99 1.73
C THR A 78 -0.84 -1.97 1.02
N ILE A 79 0.15 -2.71 1.52
CA ILE A 79 1.45 -2.89 0.85
C ILE A 79 1.24 -3.47 -0.56
N GLN A 80 0.41 -4.50 -0.71
CA GLN A 80 0.15 -5.11 -2.03
C GLN A 80 -0.50 -4.13 -3.01
N SER A 81 -1.44 -3.28 -2.56
CA SER A 81 -2.00 -2.22 -3.42
C SER A 81 -0.95 -1.21 -3.87
N VAL A 82 -0.07 -0.75 -2.96
CA VAL A 82 1.03 0.16 -3.32
C VAL A 82 2.01 -0.53 -4.28
N ALA A 83 2.38 -1.78 -4.00
CA ALA A 83 3.28 -2.59 -4.82
C ALA A 83 2.73 -2.81 -6.24
N SER A 84 1.43 -3.03 -6.38
CA SER A 84 0.80 -3.18 -7.69
C SER A 84 0.92 -1.93 -8.56
N TRP A 85 0.89 -0.75 -7.95
CA TRP A 85 1.11 0.52 -8.65
C TRP A 85 2.55 0.66 -9.13
N LEU A 86 3.53 0.30 -8.30
CA LEU A 86 4.94 0.30 -8.67
C LEU A 86 5.20 -0.64 -9.86
N CYS A 87 4.64 -1.85 -9.83
CA CYS A 87 4.71 -2.79 -10.95
C CYS A 87 4.11 -2.25 -12.25
N SER A 88 2.98 -1.54 -12.16
CA SER A 88 2.31 -0.96 -13.33
C SER A 88 3.10 0.21 -13.93
N ARG A 89 3.79 1.00 -13.10
CA ARG A 89 4.56 2.18 -13.51
C ARG A 89 5.81 1.85 -14.31
N ASP A 90 6.60 0.88 -13.87
CA ASP A 90 7.90 0.58 -14.49
C ASP A 90 7.79 -0.11 -15.86
N GLY A 91 6.56 -0.42 -16.29
CA GLY A 91 6.28 -1.38 -17.34
C GLY A 91 6.78 -2.76 -16.92
N ALA A 92 6.25 -3.83 -17.51
CA ALA A 92 6.64 -5.21 -17.20
C ALA A 92 8.16 -5.54 -17.43
N ALA A 93 9.00 -4.56 -17.75
CA ALA A 93 10.42 -4.69 -18.05
C ALA A 93 11.27 -5.13 -16.84
N SER A 94 10.90 -4.76 -15.61
CA SER A 94 11.63 -5.15 -14.39
C SER A 94 11.27 -6.56 -13.89
N GLN A 95 10.34 -7.25 -14.55
CA GLN A 95 9.58 -8.36 -13.95
C GLN A 95 9.43 -9.56 -14.92
N LYS A 96 10.46 -9.90 -15.71
CA LYS A 96 10.41 -11.06 -16.63
C LYS A 96 10.13 -12.41 -15.95
N ASN A 97 10.25 -12.51 -14.61
CA ASN A 97 10.11 -13.75 -13.86
C ASN A 97 9.13 -13.69 -12.67
N GLN A 98 8.41 -12.59 -12.44
CA GLN A 98 7.42 -12.53 -11.36
C GLN A 98 6.02 -12.91 -11.86
N VAL A 99 5.39 -13.79 -11.09
CA VAL A 99 4.09 -14.39 -11.37
C VAL A 99 2.92 -13.47 -10.97
N SER A 100 3.17 -12.44 -10.15
CA SER A 100 2.15 -11.58 -9.53
C SER A 100 2.64 -10.13 -9.43
N PRO A 101 1.76 -9.12 -9.56
CA PRO A 101 2.11 -7.70 -9.44
C PRO A 101 2.43 -7.25 -8.00
N ALA A 102 2.31 -8.13 -7.01
CA ALA A 102 2.66 -7.84 -5.62
C ALA A 102 3.14 -9.11 -4.89
N PRO A 103 4.03 -8.99 -3.87
CA PRO A 103 4.44 -10.12 -3.05
C PRO A 103 3.27 -10.67 -2.23
N SER A 104 3.26 -11.98 -1.97
CA SER A 104 2.28 -12.62 -1.08
C SER A 104 2.57 -12.30 0.38
N LEU A 105 1.58 -12.47 1.27
CA LEU A 105 1.76 -12.29 2.72
C LEU A 105 2.97 -13.08 3.27
N PRO A 106 3.16 -14.38 2.93
CA PRO A 106 4.36 -15.12 3.32
C PRO A 106 5.67 -14.54 2.78
N HIS A 107 5.69 -14.01 1.55
CA HIS A 107 6.90 -13.38 1.00
C HIS A 107 7.23 -12.07 1.72
N ILE A 108 6.22 -11.27 2.08
CA ILE A 108 6.40 -10.07 2.90
C ILE A 108 7.01 -10.44 4.26
N GLN A 109 6.45 -11.44 4.95
CA GLN A 109 6.98 -11.92 6.22
C GLN A 109 8.42 -12.43 6.09
N GLN A 110 8.70 -13.20 5.03
CA GLN A 110 10.05 -13.72 4.78
C GLN A 110 11.04 -12.58 4.52
N ALA A 111 10.68 -11.54 3.76
CA ALA A 111 11.53 -10.39 3.53
C ALA A 111 11.88 -9.66 4.84
N LEU A 112 10.90 -9.42 5.71
CA LEU A 112 11.12 -8.78 7.01
C LEU A 112 12.05 -9.60 7.92
N VAL A 113 11.95 -10.93 7.88
CA VAL A 113 12.88 -11.82 8.58
C VAL A 113 14.27 -11.78 7.95
N THR A 114 14.37 -11.80 6.62
CA THR A 114 15.64 -11.74 5.89
C THR A 114 16.41 -10.46 6.17
N MET A 115 15.71 -9.32 6.29
CA MET A 115 16.30 -8.03 6.64
C MET A 115 16.67 -7.89 8.12
N GLY A 116 16.30 -8.87 8.97
CA GLY A 116 16.54 -8.83 10.41
C GLY A 116 15.60 -7.92 11.20
N ASP A 117 14.57 -7.35 10.57
CA ASP A 117 13.55 -6.53 11.24
C ASP A 117 12.65 -7.37 12.17
N LYS A 118 12.33 -8.60 11.76
CA LYS A 118 11.50 -9.53 12.52
C LYS A 118 12.24 -10.83 12.85
N PRO A 119 11.94 -11.49 13.98
CA PRO A 119 12.51 -12.80 14.30
C PRO A 119 11.98 -13.88 13.35
N GLY A 120 12.70 -15.00 13.23
CA GLY A 120 12.31 -16.12 12.37
C GLY A 120 10.91 -16.70 12.66
N SER A 121 10.40 -16.54 13.88
CA SER A 121 9.03 -16.93 14.28
C SER A 121 7.92 -16.08 13.65
N PHE A 122 8.25 -14.92 13.06
CA PHE A 122 7.28 -14.07 12.38
C PHE A 122 6.76 -14.69 11.09
N ARG A 123 7.57 -15.52 10.42
CA ARG A 123 7.17 -16.24 9.22
C ARG A 123 6.07 -17.26 9.52
N GLY A 124 4.97 -17.17 8.79
CA GLY A 124 3.78 -18.00 9.01
C GLY A 124 2.94 -17.56 10.23
N SER A 125 3.32 -16.48 10.90
CA SER A 125 2.53 -15.89 11.98
C SER A 125 1.34 -15.07 11.43
N ARG A 126 0.49 -14.59 12.34
CA ARG A 126 -0.55 -13.60 12.07
C ARG A 126 -0.21 -12.22 12.62
N GLY A 127 1.08 -11.91 12.72
CA GLY A 127 1.54 -10.61 13.23
C GLY A 127 1.19 -9.48 12.26
N TRP A 128 0.95 -8.28 12.79
CA TRP A 128 0.67 -7.09 11.99
C TRP A 128 1.95 -6.47 11.42
N VAL A 129 1.79 -5.72 10.33
CA VAL A 129 2.82 -4.86 9.73
C VAL A 129 2.27 -3.45 9.58
N GLY A 130 3.11 -2.44 9.83
CA GLY A 130 2.76 -1.04 9.78
C GLY A 130 3.48 -0.29 8.67
N SER A 131 3.40 1.04 8.73
CA SER A 131 3.98 1.93 7.72
C SER A 131 5.51 1.84 7.65
N PHE A 132 6.18 1.50 8.76
CA PHE A 132 7.63 1.30 8.76
C PHE A 132 8.00 -0.01 8.05
N GLU A 133 7.37 -1.13 8.39
CA GLU A 133 7.59 -2.39 7.67
C GLU A 133 7.24 -2.27 6.19
N ALA A 134 6.21 -1.50 5.84
CA ALA A 134 5.89 -1.19 4.45
C ALA A 134 7.05 -0.51 3.72
N SER A 135 7.73 0.46 4.36
CA SER A 135 8.89 1.12 3.77
C SER A 135 10.03 0.15 3.46
N LEU A 136 10.30 -0.80 4.37
CA LEU A 136 11.33 -1.82 4.18
C LEU A 136 10.96 -2.79 3.05
N VAL A 137 9.70 -3.21 2.99
CA VAL A 137 9.22 -4.19 2.02
C VAL A 137 9.20 -3.61 0.60
N LEU A 138 8.76 -2.37 0.44
CA LEU A 138 8.75 -1.70 -0.86
C LEU A 138 10.17 -1.47 -1.39
N ASP A 139 11.10 -1.07 -0.52
CA ASP A 139 12.52 -0.96 -0.87
C ASP A 139 13.12 -2.32 -1.24
N PHE A 140 12.87 -3.36 -0.44
CA PHE A 140 13.42 -4.70 -0.68
C PHE A 140 12.99 -5.31 -2.02
N PHE A 141 11.70 -5.21 -2.38
CA PHE A 141 11.18 -5.85 -3.59
C PHE A 141 11.30 -4.99 -4.86
N TYR A 142 11.29 -3.66 -4.71
CA TYR A 142 11.18 -2.73 -5.84
C TYR A 142 12.33 -1.72 -5.92
N GLY A 143 13.25 -1.69 -4.95
CA GLY A 143 14.30 -0.69 -4.88
C GLY A 143 13.76 0.74 -4.71
N VAL A 144 12.57 0.88 -4.12
CA VAL A 144 11.90 2.17 -3.93
C VAL A 144 11.97 2.57 -2.45
N PRO A 145 12.84 3.52 -2.07
CA PRO A 145 12.88 4.04 -0.71
C PRO A 145 11.59 4.80 -0.40
N CYS A 146 11.20 4.86 0.87
CA CYS A 146 10.01 5.57 1.30
C CYS A 146 10.33 6.64 2.35
N LYS A 147 9.62 7.76 2.30
CA LYS A 147 9.57 8.75 3.39
C LYS A 147 8.50 8.30 4.38
N VAL A 148 8.88 8.06 5.64
CA VAL A 148 7.92 7.77 6.72
C VAL A 148 7.64 9.07 7.48
N VAL A 149 6.39 9.53 7.44
CA VAL A 149 5.94 10.75 8.12
C VAL A 149 5.13 10.37 9.35
N HIS A 150 5.59 10.79 10.52
CA HIS A 150 4.86 10.64 11.78
C HIS A 150 4.01 11.88 12.05
N VAL A 151 2.71 11.68 12.24
CA VAL A 151 1.71 12.72 12.48
C VAL A 151 1.12 12.49 13.87
N ARG A 152 1.29 13.42 14.81
CA ARG A 152 0.74 13.26 16.16
C ARG A 152 -0.75 13.63 16.18
N GLY A 153 -1.41 13.30 17.29
CA GLY A 153 -2.80 13.70 17.53
C GLY A 153 -2.99 15.21 17.38
N GLY A 154 -4.04 15.60 16.66
CA GLY A 154 -4.35 16.99 16.32
C GLY A 154 -3.49 17.61 15.22
N GLU A 155 -2.56 16.85 14.62
CA GLU A 155 -1.63 17.38 13.61
C GLU A 155 -1.99 17.00 12.17
N LEU A 156 -3.04 16.21 11.95
CA LEU A 156 -3.45 15.74 10.62
C LEU A 156 -3.56 16.88 9.60
N GLN A 157 -4.26 17.96 9.97
CA GLN A 157 -4.46 19.10 9.06
C GLN A 157 -3.14 19.80 8.70
N ARG A 158 -2.24 19.96 9.67
CA ARG A 158 -1.01 20.77 9.50
C ARG A 158 0.19 19.99 8.97
N VAL A 159 0.24 18.66 9.18
CA VAL A 159 1.33 17.80 8.72
C VAL A 159 0.88 16.92 7.56
N ALA A 160 -0.21 16.16 7.71
CA ALA A 160 -0.56 15.16 6.72
C ALA A 160 -1.00 15.79 5.39
N VAL A 161 -1.81 16.85 5.43
CA VAL A 161 -2.36 17.48 4.22
C VAL A 161 -1.28 18.08 3.31
N PRO A 162 -0.33 18.92 3.81
CA PRO A 162 0.75 19.43 2.95
C PRO A 162 1.63 18.32 2.37
N GLU A 163 2.00 17.34 3.19
CA GLU A 163 2.82 16.18 2.78
C GLU A 163 2.14 15.36 1.68
N LEU A 164 0.82 15.12 1.80
CA LEU A 164 0.05 14.40 0.79
C LEU A 164 -0.08 15.20 -0.52
N HIS A 165 -0.33 16.51 -0.44
CA HIS A 165 -0.38 17.35 -1.64
C HIS A 165 0.96 17.33 -2.39
N GLU A 166 2.06 17.60 -1.69
CA GLU A 166 3.40 17.57 -2.28
C GLU A 166 3.71 16.20 -2.89
N HIS A 167 3.42 15.12 -2.15
CA HIS A 167 3.68 13.76 -2.62
C HIS A 167 2.87 13.39 -3.86
N PHE A 168 1.57 13.68 -3.91
CA PHE A 168 0.76 13.37 -5.08
C PHE A 168 1.12 14.25 -6.28
N ASP A 169 1.44 15.53 -6.05
CA ASP A 169 1.84 16.47 -7.11
C ASP A 169 3.24 16.15 -7.70
N THR A 170 4.12 15.49 -6.93
CA THR A 170 5.51 15.20 -7.35
C THR A 170 5.80 13.73 -7.64
N ARG A 171 5.23 12.78 -6.88
CA ARG A 171 5.49 11.33 -7.00
C ARG A 171 4.31 10.59 -7.62
N GLY A 172 3.09 10.99 -7.28
CA GLY A 172 1.84 10.38 -7.77
C GLY A 172 1.55 8.97 -7.26
N SER A 173 2.32 8.44 -6.31
CA SER A 173 2.17 7.06 -5.82
C SER A 173 1.16 6.94 -4.66
N PRO A 174 0.45 5.81 -4.52
CA PRO A 174 -0.40 5.55 -3.34
C PRO A 174 0.40 5.56 -2.03
N VAL A 175 -0.26 5.97 -0.95
CA VAL A 175 0.35 6.11 0.40
C VAL A 175 -0.29 5.13 1.37
N MET A 176 0.52 4.39 2.12
CA MET A 176 0.02 3.63 3.27
C MET A 176 -0.08 4.56 4.49
N MET A 177 -1.23 4.57 5.16
CA MET A 177 -1.45 5.28 6.41
C MET A 177 -1.92 4.30 7.49
N GLY A 178 -1.17 4.17 8.57
CA GLY A 178 -1.51 3.34 9.73
C GLY A 178 -1.74 4.21 10.96
N GLY A 179 -2.82 3.95 11.70
CA GLY A 179 -3.09 4.55 13.00
C GLY A 179 -2.80 3.57 14.14
N ASP A 180 -2.46 4.12 15.31
CA ASP A 180 -2.19 3.33 16.52
C ASP A 180 -3.49 2.79 17.14
N ARG A 181 -4.45 3.69 17.40
CA ARG A 181 -5.67 3.33 18.16
C ARG A 181 -6.72 2.63 17.32
N ASP A 182 -6.72 2.88 16.01
CA ASP A 182 -7.65 2.24 15.09
C ASP A 182 -7.16 0.87 14.59
N ASN A 183 -5.89 0.50 14.85
CA ASN A 183 -5.23 -0.73 14.40
C ASN A 183 -5.55 -1.07 12.93
N SER A 184 -5.66 -0.04 12.10
CA SER A 184 -6.24 -0.14 10.77
C SER A 184 -5.37 0.61 9.77
N SER A 185 -4.72 -0.14 8.88
CA SER A 185 -4.09 0.50 7.73
C SER A 185 -5.12 0.89 6.68
N LYS A 186 -4.81 1.98 6.00
CA LYS A 186 -5.61 2.58 4.92
C LYS A 186 -4.66 2.87 3.76
N CYS A 187 -5.10 2.58 2.55
CA CYS A 187 -4.43 3.09 1.36
C CYS A 187 -5.03 4.47 1.05
N VAL A 188 -4.20 5.51 1.02
CA VAL A 188 -4.59 6.89 0.68
C VAL A 188 -4.17 7.15 -0.76
N VAL A 189 -5.14 7.52 -1.59
CA VAL A 189 -4.94 7.73 -3.03
C VAL A 189 -5.31 9.16 -3.48
N GLY A 190 -5.50 10.05 -2.52
CA GLY A 190 -5.73 11.46 -2.79
C GLY A 190 -5.99 12.28 -1.53
N VAL A 191 -5.87 13.59 -1.68
CA VAL A 191 -6.17 14.60 -0.67
C VAL A 191 -6.88 15.76 -1.36
N CYS A 192 -7.84 16.39 -0.67
CA CYS A 192 -8.49 17.58 -1.14
C CYS A 192 -8.68 18.59 -0.02
N THR A 193 -8.38 19.86 -0.26
CA THR A 193 -8.42 20.93 0.73
C THR A 193 -9.35 22.04 0.29
N GLY A 194 -10.30 22.40 1.14
CA GLY A 194 -11.19 23.55 0.97
C GLY A 194 -10.88 24.65 1.98
N GLU A 195 -11.79 25.62 2.10
CA GLU A 195 -11.63 26.74 3.03
C GLU A 195 -11.69 26.31 4.50
N GLU A 196 -12.56 25.36 4.84
CA GLU A 196 -12.84 24.99 6.23
C GLU A 196 -12.25 23.63 6.65
N ASP A 197 -12.17 22.65 5.75
CA ASP A 197 -11.67 21.31 6.07
C ASP A 197 -11.00 20.66 4.85
N SER A 198 -10.23 19.61 5.15
CA SER A 198 -9.61 18.75 4.17
C SER A 198 -10.23 17.35 4.19
N TYR A 199 -10.03 16.62 3.10
CA TYR A 199 -10.51 15.27 2.89
C TYR A 199 -9.37 14.42 2.39
N VAL A 200 -9.34 13.17 2.84
CA VAL A 200 -8.43 12.15 2.30
C VAL A 200 -9.25 11.08 1.58
N LEU A 201 -8.79 10.66 0.42
CA LEU A 201 -9.43 9.61 -0.36
C LEU A 201 -8.89 8.26 0.10
N VAL A 202 -9.71 7.55 0.88
CA VAL A 202 -9.34 6.28 1.51
C VAL A 202 -9.84 5.11 0.68
N VAL A 203 -8.97 4.13 0.50
CA VAL A 203 -9.24 2.78 0.01
C VAL A 203 -9.00 1.84 1.18
N ASP A 204 -10.09 1.29 1.71
CA ASP A 204 -10.09 0.46 2.90
C ASP A 204 -9.84 -1.02 2.54
N PRO A 205 -8.75 -1.66 3.03
CA PRO A 205 -8.44 -3.05 2.71
C PRO A 205 -9.28 -4.10 3.47
N HIS A 206 -10.19 -3.68 4.36
CA HIS A 206 -10.92 -4.60 5.25
C HIS A 206 -12.14 -5.27 4.60
N TYR A 207 -12.44 -4.97 3.33
CA TYR A 207 -13.50 -5.69 2.61
C TYR A 207 -13.19 -7.18 2.58
N TYR A 208 -14.19 -7.99 2.96
CA TYR A 208 -14.14 -9.44 2.86
C TYR A 208 -15.44 -9.92 2.23
N GLY A 209 -15.32 -10.66 1.13
CA GLY A 209 -16.47 -11.11 0.36
C GLY A 209 -16.07 -11.60 -1.02
N PRO A 210 -17.06 -11.90 -1.88
CA PRO A 210 -16.82 -12.19 -3.29
C PRO A 210 -16.15 -11.00 -3.98
N LYS A 211 -15.57 -11.21 -5.17
CA LYS A 211 -14.98 -10.14 -5.97
C LYS A 211 -15.97 -8.97 -6.08
N PRO A 212 -15.66 -7.81 -5.50
CA PRO A 212 -16.57 -6.68 -5.51
C PRO A 212 -16.54 -6.02 -6.90
N ASP A 213 -17.56 -5.24 -7.22
CA ASP A 213 -17.44 -4.23 -8.27
C ASP A 213 -17.10 -2.85 -7.68
N ARG A 214 -16.62 -1.94 -8.53
CA ARG A 214 -16.23 -0.59 -8.12
C ARG A 214 -17.38 0.19 -7.46
N ALA A 215 -18.58 0.10 -8.03
CA ALA A 215 -19.73 0.87 -7.57
C ALA A 215 -20.21 0.38 -6.20
N GLU A 216 -20.13 -0.92 -5.93
CA GLU A 216 -20.38 -1.51 -4.62
C GLU A 216 -19.40 -0.97 -3.57
N LEU A 217 -18.10 -0.98 -3.87
CA LEU A 217 -17.07 -0.50 -2.94
C LEU A 217 -17.30 0.96 -2.56
N GLN A 218 -17.64 1.79 -3.54
CA GLN A 218 -17.93 3.20 -3.34
C GLN A 218 -19.23 3.40 -2.53
N ARG A 219 -20.33 2.75 -2.93
CA ARG A 219 -21.64 2.86 -2.27
C ARG A 219 -21.61 2.40 -0.81
N ARG A 220 -20.84 1.36 -0.50
CA ARG A 220 -20.69 0.83 0.86
C ARG A 220 -19.63 1.56 1.68
N GLY A 221 -18.91 2.50 1.09
CA GLY A 221 -17.90 3.31 1.78
C GLY A 221 -16.57 2.60 2.02
N TRP A 222 -16.29 1.49 1.34
CA TRP A 222 -14.94 0.89 1.33
C TRP A 222 -13.94 1.78 0.59
N VAL A 223 -14.43 2.57 -0.36
CA VAL A 223 -13.62 3.54 -1.10
C VAL A 223 -14.36 4.87 -1.11
N GLY A 224 -13.72 5.93 -0.63
CA GLY A 224 -14.39 7.24 -0.56
C GLY A 224 -13.59 8.32 0.12
N TRP A 225 -14.01 9.56 -0.12
CA TRP A 225 -13.50 10.73 0.57
C TRP A 225 -13.93 10.72 2.03
N ARG A 226 -12.96 10.87 2.93
CA ARG A 226 -13.14 10.97 4.37
C ARG A 226 -12.70 12.34 4.82
N LYS A 227 -13.61 13.06 5.48
CA LYS A 227 -13.30 14.35 6.12
C LYS A 227 -12.21 14.13 7.15
N LEU A 228 -11.15 14.93 7.15
CA LEU A 228 -9.97 14.68 7.97
C LEU A 228 -10.32 14.71 9.46
N SER A 229 -11.23 15.60 9.85
CA SER A 229 -11.82 15.69 11.20
C SER A 229 -12.61 14.45 11.65
N SER A 230 -12.99 13.55 10.73
CA SER A 230 -13.63 12.27 11.09
C SER A 230 -12.65 11.16 11.51
N LEU A 231 -11.35 11.35 11.27
CA LEU A 231 -10.31 10.48 11.78
C LEU A 231 -10.10 10.72 13.29
N ASP A 232 -9.51 9.76 14.00
CA ASP A 232 -9.26 9.91 15.43
C ASP A 232 -8.19 10.97 15.68
N GLN A 233 -8.63 12.16 16.10
CA GLN A 233 -7.76 13.30 16.36
C GLN A 233 -6.84 13.09 17.58
N THR A 234 -7.08 12.07 18.39
CA THR A 234 -6.25 11.75 19.56
C THR A 234 -5.20 10.67 19.26
N SER A 235 -5.34 9.93 18.15
CA SER A 235 -4.36 8.95 17.70
C SER A 235 -3.19 9.64 17.00
N PHE A 236 -2.03 8.97 16.96
CA PHE A 236 -1.02 9.28 15.96
C PHE A 236 -1.25 8.43 14.71
N TYR A 237 -0.69 8.90 13.59
CA TYR A 237 -0.67 8.22 12.31
C TYR A 237 0.74 8.21 11.73
N ASN A 238 1.13 7.11 11.13
CA ASN A 238 2.34 7.02 10.32
C ASN A 238 1.95 6.86 8.86
N MET A 239 2.49 7.70 7.99
CA MET A 239 2.32 7.60 6.54
C MET A 239 3.61 7.13 5.89
N CYS A 240 3.54 6.14 5.01
CA CYS A 240 4.66 5.65 4.19
C CYS A 240 4.46 6.11 2.75
N LEU A 241 5.35 7.02 2.30
CA LEU A 241 5.29 7.72 1.03
C LEU A 241 6.41 7.22 0.10
N PRO A 242 6.13 6.37 -0.92
CA PRO A 242 7.14 5.85 -1.84
C PRO A 242 7.81 6.94 -2.67
N GLN A 243 9.15 7.04 -2.63
CA GLN A 243 9.93 8.08 -3.31
C GLN A 243 10.36 7.60 -4.71
N THR A 244 9.44 7.64 -5.66
CA THR A 244 9.69 7.36 -7.07
C THR A 244 10.19 8.59 -7.83
N ALA A 245 10.66 8.45 -9.07
CA ALA A 245 11.04 9.61 -9.89
C ALA A 245 9.86 10.60 -10.07
N ASP A 246 10.18 11.89 -10.22
CA ASP A 246 9.18 12.95 -10.29
C ASP A 246 8.26 12.77 -11.50
N VAL A 247 6.97 13.07 -11.36
CA VAL A 247 6.01 13.02 -12.48
C VAL A 247 6.24 14.14 -13.51
N ASN A 248 7.04 15.16 -13.19
CA ASN A 248 7.32 16.30 -14.07
C ASN A 248 8.69 16.22 -14.77
N THR A 249 9.45 15.14 -14.56
CA THR A 249 10.71 14.91 -15.25
C THR A 249 10.51 13.92 -16.38
N ASP A 250 9.96 14.41 -17.50
CA ASP A 250 10.07 13.83 -18.84
C ASP A 250 10.91 14.76 -19.72
#